data_AF-A0A4Y9RQD4-F1
#
_entry.id   AF-A0A4Y9RQD4-F1
#
_cell.length_a   1.000
_cell.length_b   1.000
_cell.length_c   1.000
_cell.angle_alpha   90.00
_cell.angle_beta   90.00
_cell.angle_gamma   90.00
#
_symmetry.space_group_name_H-M   'P 1'
#
loop_
_entity.id
_entity.type
_entity.pdbx_description
1 polymer ?
#
loop_
_entity_poly.entity_id
_entity_poly.type
_entity_poly.pdbx_seq_one_letter_code
_entity_poly.pdbx_strand_id
1 'polypeptide(L)'
;AIRGRLDHWFEANEVRPDVVGEFEDNALLNTFGRNGIGLFPASAAMEKDVREQFGAVPVGALGGVREQFYAISNERKIKHPAVDAILSAIHGKVFGEEAA
;
A
#
# COMPACT_ATOMS: atom_id res chain seq x y z
N ALA A 1 -6.85 -9.81 -3.38
CA ALA A 1 -7.10 -8.38 -3.61
C ALA A 1 -7.21 -7.66 -2.26
N ILE A 2 -6.77 -6.41 -2.15
CA ILE A 2 -6.85 -5.61 -0.91
C ILE A 2 -8.30 -5.27 -0.54
N ARG A 3 -9.17 -5.06 -1.53
CA ARG A 3 -10.57 -4.69 -1.33
C ARG A 3 -11.33 -5.61 -0.38
N GLY A 4 -11.29 -6.92 -0.62
CA GLY A 4 -11.98 -7.88 0.26
C GLY A 4 -11.47 -7.88 1.71
N ARG A 5 -10.20 -7.50 1.95
CA ARG A 5 -9.68 -7.33 3.32
C ARG A 5 -10.21 -6.05 3.98
N LEU A 6 -10.39 -4.98 3.20
CA LEU A 6 -11.02 -3.75 3.67
C LEU A 6 -12.49 -3.99 4.02
N ASP A 7 -13.23 -4.67 3.15
CA ASP A 7 -14.65 -5.00 3.38
C ASP A 7 -14.84 -5.82 4.66
N HIS A 8 -14.01 -6.85 4.84
CA HIS A 8 -14.02 -7.65 6.06
C HIS A 8 -13.67 -6.82 7.30
N TRP A 9 -12.70 -5.90 7.19
CA TRP A 9 -12.34 -5.02 8.30
C TRP A 9 -13.48 -4.06 8.64
N PHE A 10 -14.16 -3.48 7.65
CA PHE A 10 -15.31 -2.61 7.87
C PHE A 10 -16.44 -3.37 8.58
N GLU A 11 -16.76 -4.58 8.13
CA GLU A 11 -17.77 -5.44 8.76
C GLU A 11 -17.41 -5.79 10.21
N ALA A 12 -16.17 -6.23 10.46
CA ALA A 12 -15.71 -6.62 11.78
C ALA A 12 -15.68 -5.47 12.81
N ASN A 13 -15.62 -4.22 12.34
CA ASN A 13 -15.59 -3.02 13.18
C ASN A 13 -16.93 -2.24 13.14
N GLU A 14 -17.99 -2.83 12.54
CA GLU A 14 -19.29 -2.18 12.36
C GLU A 14 -19.24 -0.81 11.64
N VAL A 15 -18.21 -0.60 10.81
CA VAL A 15 -18.02 0.61 10.03
C VAL A 15 -18.74 0.46 8.69
N ARG A 16 -19.56 1.44 8.33
CA ARG A 16 -20.25 1.49 7.03
C ARG A 16 -19.76 2.70 6.24
N PRO A 17 -18.80 2.54 5.31
CA PRO A 17 -18.33 3.64 4.49
C PRO A 17 -19.42 4.09 3.52
N ASP A 18 -19.58 5.41 3.35
CA ASP A 18 -20.33 5.98 2.24
C ASP A 18 -19.42 6.02 1.01
N VAL A 19 -19.68 5.13 0.05
CA VAL A 19 -18.80 4.94 -1.11
C VAL A 19 -19.08 6.02 -2.15
N VAL A 20 -18.24 7.05 -2.15
CA VAL A 20 -18.31 8.16 -3.12
C VAL A 20 -17.59 7.89 -4.44
N GLY A 21 -16.84 6.79 -4.54
CA GLY A 21 -16.13 6.39 -5.75
C GLY A 21 -15.43 5.04 -5.63
N GLU A 22 -15.41 4.28 -6.73
CA GLU A 22 -14.68 3.02 -6.86
C GLU A 22 -13.71 3.11 -8.05
N PHE A 23 -12.49 2.62 -7.84
CA PHE A 23 -11.39 2.75 -8.79
C PHE A 23 -10.71 1.39 -8.99
N GLU A 24 -10.40 1.06 -10.24
CA GLU A 24 -9.67 -0.17 -10.58
C GLU A 24 -8.15 -0.03 -10.39
N ASP A 25 -7.63 1.19 -10.45
CA ASP A 25 -6.21 1.49 -10.31
C ASP A 25 -5.92 2.60 -9.28
N ASN A 26 -4.67 2.62 -8.79
CA ASN A 26 -4.22 3.60 -7.81
C ASN A 26 -3.98 4.99 -8.40
N ALA A 27 -3.76 5.13 -9.71
CA ALA A 27 -3.47 6.44 -10.31
C ALA A 27 -4.71 7.34 -10.29
N LEU A 28 -5.87 6.78 -10.61
CA LEU A 28 -7.13 7.49 -10.53
C LEU A 28 -7.51 7.77 -9.07
N LEU A 29 -7.41 6.77 -8.17
CA LEU A 29 -7.61 6.96 -6.73
C LEU A 29 -6.76 8.12 -6.18
N ASN A 30 -5.46 8.14 -6.52
CA ASN A 30 -4.52 9.17 -6.12
C ASN A 30 -4.95 10.57 -6.61
N THR A 31 -5.47 10.66 -7.85
CA THR A 31 -5.93 11.93 -8.40
C THR A 31 -7.11 12.49 -7.59
N PHE A 32 -8.08 11.64 -7.21
CA PHE A 32 -9.19 12.05 -6.35
C PHE A 32 -8.72 12.39 -4.92
N GLY A 33 -7.79 11.60 -4.38
CA GLY A 33 -7.18 11.84 -3.07
C GLY A 33 -6.50 13.22 -2.99
N ARG A 34 -5.77 13.64 -4.04
CA ARG A 34 -5.15 14.98 -4.10
C ARG A 34 -6.15 16.13 -4.12
N ASN A 35 -7.35 15.88 -4.66
CA ASN A 35 -8.41 16.88 -4.69
C ASN A 35 -9.23 16.94 -3.39
N GLY A 36 -8.83 16.19 -2.36
CA GLY A 36 -9.47 16.21 -1.04
C GLY A 36 -10.85 15.57 -1.02
N ILE A 37 -11.15 14.68 -1.96
CA ILE A 37 -12.46 14.03 -2.06
C ILE A 37 -12.44 12.76 -1.22
N GLY A 38 -13.06 12.82 -0.04
CA GLY A 38 -13.32 11.67 0.82
C GLY A 38 -12.08 11.07 1.50
N LEU A 39 -12.23 9.83 1.97
CA LEU A 39 -11.18 9.04 2.59
C LEU A 39 -10.68 7.99 1.61
N PHE A 40 -9.37 7.75 1.59
CA PHE A 40 -8.78 6.69 0.78
C PHE A 40 -7.82 5.84 1.62
N PRO A 41 -7.75 4.52 1.37
CA PRO A 41 -6.77 3.68 2.02
C PRO A 41 -5.37 4.02 1.49
N ALA A 42 -4.40 4.11 2.40
CA ALA A 42 -3.00 4.32 2.06
C ALA A 42 -2.11 3.41 2.90
N SER A 43 -0.96 3.01 2.35
CA SER A 43 0.02 2.21 3.07
C SER A 43 0.60 3.02 4.24
N ALA A 44 0.52 2.46 5.46
CA ALA A 44 1.10 3.08 6.65
C ALA A 44 2.61 3.31 6.53
N ALA A 45 3.32 2.43 5.81
CA ALA A 45 4.74 2.58 5.54
C ALA A 45 5.06 3.80 4.66
N MET A 46 4.07 4.34 3.95
CA MET A 46 4.21 5.51 3.07
C MET A 46 3.54 6.76 3.64
N GLU A 47 3.23 6.82 4.94
CA GLU A 47 2.49 7.96 5.53
C GLU A 47 3.17 9.30 5.20
N LYS A 48 4.49 9.39 5.34
CA LYS A 48 5.25 10.62 5.05
C LYS A 48 5.07 11.04 3.59
N ASP A 49 5.29 10.12 2.66
CA ASP A 49 5.15 10.39 1.22
C ASP A 49 3.70 10.76 0.87
N VAL A 50 2.72 10.10 1.51
CA VAL A 50 1.30 10.37 1.31
C VAL A 50 0.95 11.78 1.80
N ARG A 51 1.44 12.18 2.98
CA ARG A 51 1.25 13.53 3.50
C ARG A 51 1.84 14.58 2.57
N GLU A 52 3.07 14.37 2.09
CA GLU A 52 3.77 15.31 1.21
C GLU A 52 3.13 15.42 -0.18
N GLN A 53 2.71 14.30 -0.78
CA GLN A 53 2.19 14.27 -2.15
C GLN A 53 0.70 14.58 -2.27
N PHE A 54 -0.08 14.35 -1.21
CA PHE A 54 -1.53 14.49 -1.24
C PHE A 54 -2.06 15.54 -0.27
N GLY A 55 -1.22 16.08 0.64
CA GLY A 55 -1.68 16.94 1.73
C GLY A 55 -2.63 16.21 2.70
N ALA A 56 -2.66 14.87 2.64
CA ALA A 56 -3.56 14.06 3.44
C ALA A 56 -3.06 13.93 4.88
N VAL A 57 -4.01 13.71 5.80
CA VAL A 57 -3.73 13.43 7.21
C VAL A 57 -4.24 12.05 7.59
N PRO A 58 -3.51 11.29 8.43
CA PRO A 58 -3.98 10.00 8.89
C PRO A 58 -5.21 10.19 9.79
N VAL A 59 -6.27 9.41 9.54
CA VAL A 59 -7.50 9.41 10.35
C VAL A 59 -7.56 8.21 11.29
N GLY A 60 -6.89 7.11 10.93
CA GLY A 60 -6.81 5.91 11.74
C GLY A 60 -6.10 4.77 11.01
N ALA A 61 -5.64 3.77 11.76
CA ALA A 61 -5.01 2.59 11.20
C ALA A 61 -6.04 1.47 10.99
N LEU A 62 -5.95 0.78 9.85
CA LEU A 62 -6.76 -0.40 9.54
C LEU A 62 -6.11 -1.65 10.15
N GLY A 63 -6.17 -1.78 11.47
CA GLY A 63 -5.51 -2.85 12.21
C GLY A 63 -5.87 -4.25 11.67
N GLY A 64 -4.87 -5.07 11.37
CA GLY A 64 -5.06 -6.41 10.81
C GLY A 64 -5.20 -6.46 9.28
N VAL A 65 -5.41 -5.32 8.61
CA VAL A 65 -5.34 -5.24 7.15
C VAL A 65 -3.89 -5.08 6.73
N ARG A 66 -3.36 -6.10 6.03
CA ARG A 66 -2.00 -6.08 5.49
C ARG A 66 -2.01 -6.25 3.99
N GLU A 67 -1.15 -5.49 3.33
CA GLU A 67 -0.75 -5.71 1.94
C GLU A 67 0.56 -6.49 1.90
N GLN A 68 0.71 -7.38 0.92
CA GLN A 68 1.90 -8.21 0.77
C GLN A 68 2.48 -7.96 -0.62
N PHE A 69 3.75 -7.58 -0.65
CA PHE A 69 4.50 -7.36 -1.88
C PHE A 69 5.46 -8.53 -2.07
N TYR A 70 5.46 -9.10 -3.28
CA TYR A 70 6.30 -10.23 -3.64
C TYR A 70 7.20 -9.83 -4.81
N ALA A 71 8.51 -10.03 -4.67
CA ALA A 71 9.43 -10.01 -5.79
C ALA A 71 9.50 -11.43 -6.38
N ILE A 72 9.01 -11.61 -7.60
CA ILE A 72 9.00 -12.91 -8.28
C ILE A 72 10.02 -12.88 -9.40
N SER A 73 11.01 -13.77 -9.34
CA SER A 73 12.00 -13.98 -10.40
C SER A 73 11.94 -15.41 -10.90
N ASN A 74 12.14 -15.62 -12.20
CA ASN A 74 12.29 -16.97 -12.75
C ASN A 74 13.70 -17.52 -12.43
N GLU A 75 13.78 -18.74 -11.93
CA GLU A 75 15.08 -19.39 -11.68
C GLU A 75 15.71 -19.78 -13.01
N ARG A 76 16.70 -19.00 -13.45
CA ARG A 76 17.44 -19.27 -14.69
C ARG A 76 18.76 -19.95 -14.37
N LYS A 77 19.19 -20.88 -15.23
CA LYS A 77 20.54 -21.50 -15.18
C LYS A 77 21.69 -20.48 -15.18
N ILE A 78 21.44 -19.28 -15.70
CA ILE A 78 22.37 -18.15 -15.68
C ILE A 78 21.70 -17.00 -14.92
N LYS A 79 22.29 -16.60 -13.79
CA LYS A 79 21.85 -15.43 -13.02
C LYS A 79 22.27 -14.15 -13.73
N HIS A 80 21.34 -13.22 -13.89
CA HIS A 80 21.65 -11.92 -14.49
C HIS A 80 22.11 -10.95 -13.39
N PRO A 81 23.30 -10.32 -13.52
CA PRO A 81 23.85 -9.44 -12.47
C PRO A 81 22.89 -8.34 -12.01
N ALA A 82 22.08 -7.79 -12.91
CA ALA A 82 21.07 -6.78 -12.54
C ALA A 82 19.95 -7.34 -11.65
N VAL A 83 19.54 -8.61 -11.84
CA VAL A 83 18.53 -9.26 -10.99
C VAL A 83 19.12 -9.53 -9.61
N ASP A 84 20.36 -10.03 -9.54
CA ASP A 84 21.05 -10.24 -8.27
C ASP A 84 21.26 -8.93 -7.51
N ALA A 85 21.57 -7.83 -8.21
CA ALA A 85 21.70 -6.50 -7.61
C ALA A 85 20.38 -6.01 -7.01
N ILE A 86 19.25 -6.16 -7.73
CA ILE A 86 17.92 -5.79 -7.24
C ILE A 86 17.55 -6.63 -6.02
N LEU A 87 17.70 -7.95 -6.08
CA LEU A 87 17.37 -8.86 -4.97
C LEU A 87 18.23 -8.58 -3.73
N SER A 88 19.53 -8.32 -3.92
CA SER A 88 20.44 -7.99 -2.82
C SER A 88 20.13 -6.63 -2.18
N ALA A 89 19.69 -5.65 -2.97
CA ALA A 89 19.28 -4.34 -2.47
C ALA A 89 17.95 -4.41 -1.69
N ILE A 90 17.03 -5.29 -2.09
CA ILE A 90 15.72 -5.45 -1.43
C ILE A 90 15.85 -6.02 -0.02
N HIS A 91 16.75 -6.98 0.19
CA HIS A 91 16.93 -7.66 1.48
C HIS A 91 17.40 -6.76 2.64
N GLY A 92 17.78 -5.50 2.39
CA GLY A 92 18.30 -4.61 3.44
C GLY A 92 17.54 -3.31 3.69
N LYS A 93 16.63 -2.84 2.82
CA LYS A 93 16.17 -1.43 2.89
C LYS A 93 14.77 -1.08 2.40
N VAL A 94 14.03 -1.97 1.72
CA VAL A 94 12.87 -1.53 0.92
C VAL A 94 11.55 -1.46 1.71
N PHE A 95 11.46 -2.15 2.85
CA PHE A 95 10.28 -2.11 3.72
C PHE A 95 10.73 -1.97 5.18
N GLY A 96 11.04 -0.74 5.60
CA GLY A 96 11.28 -0.31 6.98
C GLY A 96 11.87 -1.35 7.94
N GLU A 97 13.18 -1.28 8.18
CA GLU A 97 13.72 -1.71 9.48
C GLU A 97 13.39 -0.62 10.51
N GLU A 98 12.51 -0.95 11.46
CA GLU A 98 12.55 -0.62 12.91
C GLU A 98 11.26 -1.21 13.53
N ALA A 99 11.27 -2.01 14.60
CA ALA A 99 12.12 -1.92 15.78
C ALA A 99 12.46 -3.31 16.37
N ALA A 100 13.71 -3.41 16.84
CA ALA A 100 14.09 -4.20 18.01
C ALA A 100 13.69 -3.44 19.28
#